data_AF-A0A940YB00-F1
#
_entry.id   AF-A0A940YB00-F1
#
_cell.length_a   1.000
_cell.length_b   1.000
_cell.length_c   1.000
_cell.angle_alpha   90.00
_cell.angle_beta   90.00
_cell.angle_gamma   90.00
#
_symmetry.space_group_name_H-M   'P 1'
#
loop_
_entity.id
_entity.type
_entity.pdbx_description
1 polymer ?
#
loop_
_entity_poly.entity_id
_entity_poly.type
_entity_poly.pdbx_seq_one_letter_code
_entity_poly.pdbx_strand_id
1 'polypeptide(L)'
;MPDAAVRFEICINDQPLATIGLEDCGVLTALVSRVRRSPARITEAHRQQPGFDEAEFLQDRCELSMSGLDSGRDLHWHWGSRALAPGDVVTVRVLPAGPCDPPQQVQTDGAGPPR
;
A
#
# COMPACT_ATOMS: atom_id res chain seq x y z
N MET A 1 -12.18 -17.09 -0.40
CA MET A 1 -12.24 -16.32 -1.67
C MET A 1 -11.91 -17.28 -2.79
N PRO A 2 -12.55 -17.20 -3.96
CA PRO A 2 -12.13 -17.98 -5.13
C PRO A 2 -10.64 -17.72 -5.45
N ASP A 3 -10.01 -18.67 -6.15
CA ASP A 3 -8.56 -18.64 -6.37
C ASP A 3 -8.15 -17.46 -7.27
N ALA A 4 -7.25 -16.59 -6.77
CA ALA A 4 -6.69 -15.48 -7.54
C ALA A 4 -5.76 -16.00 -8.63
N ALA A 5 -5.84 -15.50 -9.87
CA ALA A 5 -5.07 -16.05 -11.00
C ALA A 5 -3.55 -15.87 -10.86
N VAL A 6 -3.12 -14.75 -10.27
CA VAL A 6 -1.72 -14.44 -9.91
C VAL A 6 -1.70 -13.87 -8.49
N ARG A 7 -0.72 -14.30 -7.70
CA ARG A 7 -0.56 -13.89 -6.31
C ARG A 7 0.86 -13.47 -6.02
N PHE A 8 1.04 -12.58 -5.04
CA PHE A 8 2.34 -12.26 -4.46
C PHE A 8 2.40 -12.75 -3.02
N GLU A 9 3.31 -13.66 -2.72
CA GLU A 9 3.75 -13.90 -1.34
C GLU A 9 4.83 -12.89 -0.99
N ILE A 10 4.67 -12.26 0.16
CA ILE A 10 5.50 -11.16 0.62
C ILE A 10 6.07 -11.54 1.97
N CYS A 11 7.40 -11.48 2.08
CA CYS A 11 8.14 -11.75 3.31
C CYS A 11 9.07 -10.58 3.65
N ILE A 12 9.30 -10.36 4.94
CA ILE A 12 10.35 -9.48 5.46
C ILE A 12 11.28 -10.31 6.33
N ASN A 13 12.58 -10.34 6.01
CA ASN A 13 13.59 -11.13 6.74
C ASN A 13 13.15 -12.61 6.89
N ASP A 14 12.70 -13.19 5.78
CA ASP A 14 12.16 -14.55 5.66
C ASP A 14 10.90 -14.84 6.49
N GLN A 15 10.34 -13.85 7.19
CA GLN A 15 9.06 -13.98 7.89
C GLN A 15 7.91 -13.65 6.93
N PRO A 16 6.94 -14.55 6.73
CA PRO A 16 5.76 -14.29 5.92
C PRO A 16 4.97 -13.12 6.49
N LEU A 17 4.65 -12.15 5.63
CA LEU A 17 3.84 -10.99 5.98
C LEU A 17 2.41 -11.14 5.45
N ALA A 18 2.26 -11.44 4.15
CA ALA A 18 0.97 -11.64 3.49
C ALA A 18 1.13 -12.37 2.15
N THR A 19 0.08 -13.07 1.73
CA THR A 19 -0.13 -13.49 0.34
C THR A 19 -1.27 -12.66 -0.24
N ILE A 20 -0.95 -11.76 -1.17
CA ILE A 20 -1.93 -10.86 -1.80
C ILE A 20 -2.29 -11.35 -3.21
N GLY A 21 -3.51 -11.05 -3.67
CA GLY A 21 -3.99 -11.52 -4.97
C GLY A 21 -5.22 -10.77 -5.43
N LEU A 22 -5.46 -10.80 -6.75
CA LEU A 22 -6.69 -10.33 -7.38
C LEU A 22 -7.31 -11.45 -8.20
N GLU A 23 -8.64 -11.52 -8.19
CA GLU A 23 -9.40 -12.57 -8.86
C GLU A 23 -9.52 -12.33 -10.37
N ASP A 24 -9.70 -11.06 -10.77
CA ASP A 24 -10.06 -10.66 -12.13
C ASP A 24 -9.04 -9.63 -12.69
N CYS A 25 -9.48 -8.80 -13.62
CA CYS A 25 -8.71 -7.72 -14.22
C CYS A 25 -8.32 -6.66 -13.18
N GLY A 26 -7.05 -6.28 -13.16
CA GLY A 26 -6.58 -5.30 -12.20
C GLY A 26 -5.06 -5.16 -12.13
N VAL A 27 -4.61 -4.49 -11.08
CA VAL A 27 -3.20 -4.29 -10.78
C VAL A 27 -2.92 -4.75 -9.37
N LEU A 28 -1.94 -5.63 -9.18
CA LEU A 28 -1.44 -6.02 -7.87
C LEU A 28 -0.08 -5.34 -7.64
N THR A 29 0.10 -4.71 -6.47
CA THR A 29 1.27 -3.89 -6.17
C THR A 29 1.88 -4.28 -4.83
N ALA A 30 3.19 -4.52 -4.85
CA ALA A 30 4.05 -4.52 -3.67
C ALA A 30 5.12 -3.45 -3.90
N LEU A 31 5.03 -2.33 -3.16
CA LEU A 31 5.85 -1.15 -3.37
C LEU A 31 6.70 -0.86 -2.15
N VAL A 32 8.02 -0.93 -2.30
CA VAL A 32 8.96 -0.33 -1.37
C VAL A 32 9.17 1.12 -1.75
N SER A 33 8.89 2.03 -0.82
CA SER A 33 9.05 3.47 -1.04
C SER A 33 9.82 4.09 0.10
N ARG A 34 10.62 5.12 -0.22
CA ARG A 34 11.20 6.02 0.77
C ARG A 34 10.75 7.43 0.48
N VAL A 35 10.11 8.06 1.45
CA VAL A 35 9.63 9.43 1.38
C VAL A 35 10.40 10.28 2.37
N ARG A 36 11.05 11.33 1.86
CA ARG A 36 11.64 12.39 2.67
C ARG A 36 11.24 13.74 2.08
N ARG A 37 10.51 14.54 2.86
CA ARG A 37 10.02 15.85 2.42
C ARG A 37 11.01 16.96 2.80
N SER A 38 11.07 18.00 1.97
CA SER A 38 11.86 19.18 2.28
C SER A 38 11.08 20.12 3.21
N PRO A 39 11.69 20.65 4.29
CA PRO A 39 11.09 21.69 5.13
C PRO A 39 10.63 22.92 4.34
N ALA A 40 11.34 23.27 3.26
CA ALA A 40 10.97 24.39 2.39
C ALA A 40 9.65 24.19 1.64
N ARG A 41 9.05 22.98 1.66
CA ARG A 41 7.74 22.68 1.08
C ARG A 41 6.59 22.89 2.06
N ILE A 42 6.86 23.23 3.32
CA ILE A 42 5.82 23.57 4.29
C ILE A 42 5.34 24.99 4.02
N THR A 43 4.10 25.11 3.56
CA THR A 43 3.45 26.39 3.29
C THR A 43 2.65 26.83 4.51
N GLU A 44 2.27 28.11 4.54
CA GLU A 44 1.36 28.64 5.55
C GLU A 44 0.00 27.93 5.52
N ALA A 45 -0.47 27.56 4.33
CA ALA A 45 -1.71 26.80 4.17
C ALA A 45 -1.66 25.43 4.87
N HIS A 46 -0.52 24.72 4.84
CA HIS A 46 -0.37 23.47 5.59
C HIS A 46 -0.50 23.69 7.10
N ARG A 47 0.15 24.73 7.64
CA ARG A 47 0.12 25.03 9.09
C ARG A 47 -1.28 25.38 9.61
N GLN A 48 -2.13 25.90 8.74
CA GLN A 48 -3.51 26.25 9.06
C GLN A 48 -4.48 25.06 8.95
N GLN A 49 -4.05 23.91 8.39
CA GLN A 49 -4.88 22.72 8.31
C GLN A 49 -5.05 22.07 9.70
N PRO A 50 -6.29 21.79 10.13
CA PRO A 50 -6.52 21.06 11.38
C PRO A 50 -5.82 19.70 11.38
N GLY A 51 -5.04 19.43 12.43
CA GLY A 51 -4.30 18.17 12.57
C GLY A 51 -2.99 18.08 11.78
N PHE A 52 -2.54 19.18 11.15
CA PHE A 52 -1.20 19.21 10.56
C PHE A 52 -0.12 19.12 11.64
N ASP A 53 0.74 18.11 11.52
CA ASP A 53 1.95 17.94 12.34
C ASP A 53 3.19 18.08 11.44
N GLU A 54 4.00 19.11 11.70
CA GLU A 54 5.23 19.39 10.97
C GLU A 54 6.29 18.30 11.17
N ALA A 55 6.41 17.74 12.38
CA ALA A 55 7.33 16.66 12.66
C ALA A 55 6.92 15.38 11.91
N GLU A 56 5.62 15.11 11.85
CA GLU A 56 5.09 14.01 11.05
C GLU A 56 5.34 14.22 9.55
N PHE A 57 5.07 15.42 9.03
CA PHE A 57 5.24 15.74 7.62
C PHE A 57 6.69 15.57 7.15
N LEU A 58 7.65 15.94 8.00
CA LEU A 58 9.08 15.89 7.73
C LEU A 58 9.74 14.54 8.03
N GLN A 59 9.00 13.61 8.63
CA GLN A 59 9.51 12.29 8.97
C GLN A 59 10.04 11.57 7.71
N ASP A 60 11.26 11.05 7.79
CA ASP A 60 11.81 10.13 6.79
C ASP A 60 11.16 8.77 6.99
N ARG A 61 10.39 8.32 6.00
CA ARG A 61 9.64 7.06 6.07
C ARG A 61 10.10 6.14 4.95
N CYS A 62 10.58 4.95 5.31
CA CYS A 62 10.79 3.86 4.38
C CYS A 62 9.72 2.81 4.68
N GLU A 63 8.94 2.41 3.69
CA GLU A 63 7.83 1.48 3.91
C GLU A 63 7.62 0.54 2.72
N LEU A 64 7.12 -0.65 3.02
CA LEU A 64 6.50 -1.57 2.08
C LEU A 64 4.99 -1.37 2.15
N SER A 65 4.36 -1.09 1.01
CA SER A 65 2.90 -1.07 0.87
C SER A 65 2.43 -2.20 -0.05
N MET A 66 1.28 -2.76 0.30
CA MET A 66 0.66 -3.89 -0.40
C MET A 66 -0.75 -3.49 -0.78
N SER A 67 -1.01 -3.35 -2.07
CA SER A 67 -2.27 -2.85 -2.58
C SER A 67 -2.64 -3.49 -3.91
N GLY A 68 -3.87 -3.26 -4.32
CA GLY A 68 -4.33 -3.62 -5.64
C GLY A 68 -5.50 -2.76 -6.08
N LEU A 69 -5.74 -2.75 -7.38
CA LEU A 69 -6.90 -2.13 -8.01
C LEU A 69 -7.64 -3.23 -8.78
N ASP A 70 -8.86 -3.53 -8.37
CA ASP A 70 -9.80 -4.33 -9.15
C ASP A 70 -10.51 -3.38 -10.13
N SER A 71 -10.13 -3.46 -11.41
CA SER A 71 -10.67 -2.56 -12.43
C SER A 71 -12.07 -2.95 -12.89
N GLY A 72 -12.49 -4.20 -12.66
CA GLY A 72 -13.86 -4.64 -12.95
C GLY A 72 -14.88 -4.05 -11.99
N ARG A 73 -14.45 -3.77 -10.75
CA ARG A 73 -15.32 -3.25 -9.68
C ARG A 73 -15.00 -1.82 -9.25
N ASP A 74 -13.94 -1.22 -9.79
CA ASP A 74 -13.42 0.09 -9.41
C ASP A 74 -13.11 0.19 -7.90
N LEU A 75 -12.44 -0.86 -7.39
CA LEU A 75 -12.10 -1.01 -5.97
C LEU A 75 -10.59 -0.99 -5.75
N HIS A 76 -10.14 -0.10 -4.88
CA HIS A 76 -8.78 -0.13 -4.33
C HIS A 76 -8.76 -1.01 -3.09
N TRP A 77 -7.94 -2.06 -3.13
CA TRP A 77 -7.75 -3.00 -2.03
C TRP A 77 -6.41 -2.69 -1.36
N HIS A 78 -6.40 -2.69 -0.03
CA HIS A 78 -5.20 -2.48 0.75
C HIS A 78 -5.03 -3.60 1.76
N TRP A 79 -3.93 -4.34 1.64
CA TRP A 79 -3.55 -5.38 2.60
C TRP A 79 -2.70 -4.83 3.75
N GLY A 80 -2.24 -3.60 3.63
CA GLY A 80 -1.55 -2.86 4.67
C GLY A 80 -0.19 -2.32 4.24
N SER A 81 0.49 -1.72 5.20
CA SER A 81 1.85 -1.24 5.07
C SER A 81 2.71 -1.67 6.26
N ARG A 82 4.03 -1.70 6.03
CA ARG A 82 5.04 -1.97 7.05
C ARG A 82 6.19 -0.98 6.90
N ALA A 83 6.55 -0.32 7.99
CA ALA A 83 7.79 0.44 8.06
C ALA A 83 8.98 -0.51 7.90
N LEU A 84 10.01 -0.05 7.20
CA LEU A 84 11.25 -0.79 6.95
C LEU A 84 12.42 -0.06 7.60
N ALA A 85 13.34 -0.84 8.16
CA ALA A 85 14.62 -0.37 8.66
C ALA A 85 15.76 -0.72 7.70
N PRO A 86 16.89 0.02 7.72
CA PRO A 86 18.10 -0.38 7.01
C PRO A 86 18.52 -1.81 7.39
N GLY A 87 18.75 -2.65 6.39
CA GLY A 87 19.09 -4.06 6.57
C GLY A 87 17.92 -5.01 6.41
N ASP A 88 16.67 -4.53 6.42
CA ASP A 88 15.52 -5.38 6.10
C ASP A 88 15.57 -5.87 4.65
N VAL A 89 15.23 -7.14 4.46
CA VAL A 89 15.12 -7.79 3.15
C VAL A 89 13.66 -8.06 2.85
N VAL A 90 13.14 -7.40 1.81
CA VAL A 90 11.81 -7.68 1.27
C VAL A 90 11.94 -8.71 0.16
N THR A 91 11.27 -9.84 0.31
CA THR A 91 11.15 -10.86 -0.74
C THR A 91 9.72 -10.86 -1.26
N VAL A 92 9.57 -10.75 -2.58
CA VAL A 92 8.29 -10.89 -3.28
C VAL A 92 8.39 -12.10 -4.19
N ARG A 93 7.54 -13.11 -3.97
CA ARG A 93 7.43 -14.29 -4.82
C ARG A 93 6.13 -14.23 -5.60
N VAL A 94 6.21 -14.37 -6.93
CA VAL A 94 5.04 -14.53 -7.78
C VAL A 94 4.60 -15.99 -7.73
N LEU A 95 3.39 -16.22 -7.26
CA LEU A 95 2.81 -17.55 -7.10
C LEU A 95 1.73 -17.82 -8.16
N PRO A 96 1.51 -19.10 -8.51
CA PRO A 96 0.38 -19.50 -9.36
C PRO A 96 -0.95 -19.29 -8.63
N ALA A 97 -2.04 -19.61 -9.32
CA ALA A 97 -3.37 -19.45 -8.75
C ALA A 97 -3.57 -20.20 -7.43
N GLY A 98 -4.37 -19.63 -6.53
CA GLY A 98 -4.67 -20.21 -5.23
C GLY A 98 -5.30 -19.21 -4.25
N PRO A 99 -5.38 -19.56 -2.95
CA PRO A 99 -5.93 -18.69 -1.93
C PRO A 99 -5.00 -17.51 -1.61
N CYS A 100 -5.58 -16.38 -1.23
CA CYS A 100 -4.87 -15.20 -0.74
C CYS A 100 -5.49 -14.70 0.57
N ASP A 101 -4.73 -13.90 1.31
CA ASP A 101 -5.22 -13.21 2.49
C ASP A 101 -6.27 -12.16 2.10
N PRO A 102 -7.28 -11.90 2.93
CA PRO A 102 -8.24 -10.83 2.67
C PRO A 102 -7.60 -9.44 2.82
N PRO A 103 -8.02 -8.43 2.04
CA PRO A 103 -7.56 -7.07 2.25
C PRO A 103 -8.07 -6.51 3.59
N GLN A 104 -7.27 -5.66 4.22
CA GLN A 104 -7.63 -4.98 5.47
C GLN A 104 -8.60 -3.82 5.23
N GLN A 105 -8.49 -3.17 4.07
CA GLN A 105 -9.36 -2.08 3.65
C GLN A 105 -9.71 -2.20 2.18
N VAL A 106 -10.94 -1.79 1.85
CA VAL A 106 -11.45 -1.70 0.48
C VAL A 106 -12.08 -0.32 0.32
N GLN A 107 -11.64 0.42 -0.70
CA GLN A 107 -12.13 1.76 -1.02
C GLN A 107 -12.71 1.76 -2.45
N THR A 108 -13.87 2.35 -2.63
CA THR A 108 -14.45 2.67 -3.95
C THR A 108 -13.98 4.05 -4.37
N ASP A 109 -13.52 4.23 -5.61
CA ASP A 109 -13.32 5.57 -6.16
C ASP A 109 -14.69 6.22 -6.40
N GLY A 110 -15.19 7.00 -5.43
CA GLY A 110 -16.59 7.45 -5.52
C GLY A 110 -17.17 8.25 -4.35
N ALA A 111 -16.43 9.22 -3.81
CA ALA A 111 -17.01 10.32 -3.02
C ALA A 111 -16.17 11.60 -3.13
N GLY A 112 -15.81 12.00 -4.36
CA GLY A 112 -15.39 13.37 -4.61
C GLY A 112 -16.64 14.28 -4.66
N PRO A 113 -16.62 15.50 -4.08
CA PRO A 113 -17.72 16.44 -4.28
C PRO A 113 -17.89 16.72 -5.78
N PRO A 114 -19.12 16.96 -6.26
CA PRO A 114 -19.34 17.36 -7.64
C PRO A 114 -18.49 18.59 -7.96
N ARG A 115 -17.78 18.53 -9.08
CA ARG A 115 -17.02 19.67 -9.64
C ARG A 115 -17.96 20.80 -10.03
#